data_AF-D0SM78-F1
#
_entry.id   AF-D0SM78-F1
#
_cell.length_a   1.000
_cell.length_b   1.000
_cell.length_c   1.000
_cell.angle_alpha   90.00
_cell.angle_beta   90.00
_cell.angle_gamma   90.00
#
_symmetry.space_group_name_H-M   'P 1'
#
loop_
_entity.id
_entity.type
_entity.pdbx_description
1 polymer ?
#
loop_
_entity_poly.entity_id
_entity_poly.type
_entity_poly.pdbx_seq_one_letter_code
_entity_poly.pdbx_strand_id
1 'polypeptide(L)'
;MSHSHHSELHVMQRSGWLRAAVLGANDGIISVTSLVMGVAASGVSSHTLLITCIAGLISGATSMAAGEYISVKSQEDIETSDLRREAKELEKNPHAELKELTEIYIS
;
A
#
# COMPACT_ATOMS: atom_id res chain seq x y z
N MET A 1 21.89 -32.54 1.62
CA MET A 1 21.23 -31.80 2.72
C MET A 1 19.96 -31.20 2.12
N SER A 2 18.79 -31.60 2.63
CA SER A 2 17.50 -31.15 2.10
C SER A 2 17.17 -29.81 2.75
N HIS A 3 17.18 -28.72 1.98
CA HIS A 3 16.69 -27.43 2.44
C HIS A 3 15.17 -27.52 2.58
N SER A 4 14.69 -27.53 3.82
CA SER A 4 13.28 -27.40 4.13
C SER A 4 12.83 -26.00 3.69
N HIS A 5 12.05 -25.92 2.61
CA HIS A 5 11.29 -24.72 2.29
C HIS A 5 10.22 -24.55 3.38
N HIS A 6 10.57 -23.83 4.45
CA HIS A 6 9.57 -23.30 5.37
C HIS A 6 8.76 -22.27 4.60
N SER A 7 7.52 -22.62 4.23
CA SER A 7 6.54 -21.64 3.77
C SER A 7 6.11 -20.86 5.01
N GLU A 8 6.88 -19.84 5.38
CA GLU A 8 6.39 -18.84 6.31
C GLU A 8 5.26 -18.10 5.61
N LEU A 9 4.05 -18.28 6.12
CA LEU A 9 2.93 -17.41 5.77
C LEU A 9 3.33 -16.01 6.25
N HIS A 10 3.82 -15.16 5.33
CA HIS A 10 4.20 -13.79 5.62
C HIS A 10 2.99 -13.02 6.19
N VAL A 11 2.87 -13.02 7.52
CA VAL A 11 1.84 -12.28 8.27
C VAL A 11 1.85 -10.79 7.90
N MET A 12 3.01 -10.29 7.46
CA MET A 12 3.23 -8.93 6.98
C MET A 12 2.31 -8.52 5.82
N GLN A 13 2.08 -9.39 4.81
CA GLN A 13 1.21 -9.04 3.68
C GLN A 13 -0.27 -8.95 4.07
N ARG A 14 -0.73 -9.80 5.00
CA ARG A 14 -2.09 -9.70 5.54
C ARG A 14 -2.29 -8.43 6.36
N SER A 15 -1.26 -7.99 7.08
CA SER A 15 -1.27 -6.75 7.85
C SER A 15 -1.46 -5.51 6.96
N GLY A 16 -0.76 -5.46 5.82
CA GLY A 16 -0.84 -4.34 4.87
C GLY A 16 -2.24 -4.13 4.29
N TRP A 17 -2.86 -5.20 3.76
CA TRP A 17 -4.21 -5.13 3.22
C TRP A 17 -5.27 -4.81 4.28
N LEU A 18 -5.14 -5.36 5.49
CA LEU A 18 -6.06 -5.06 6.58
C LEU A 18 -5.97 -3.59 6.99
N ARG A 19 -4.77 -3.03 7.09
CA ARG A 19 -4.53 -1.60 7.36
C ARG A 19 -5.20 -0.73 6.29
N ALA A 20 -4.95 -1.03 5.02
CA ALA A 20 -5.54 -0.30 3.90
C ALA A 20 -7.07 -0.38 3.91
N ALA A 21 -7.64 -1.54 4.21
CA ALA A 21 -9.09 -1.74 4.30
C ALA A 21 -9.71 -0.95 5.47
N VAL A 22 -9.10 -0.95 6.66
CA VAL A 22 -9.60 -0.22 7.82
C VAL A 22 -9.53 1.29 7.61
N LEU A 23 -8.40 1.80 7.13
CA LEU A 23 -8.24 3.23 6.84
C LEU A 23 -9.18 3.67 5.71
N GLY A 24 -9.27 2.88 4.64
CA GLY A 24 -10.19 3.16 3.53
C GLY A 24 -11.66 3.15 3.94
N ALA A 25 -12.07 2.23 4.84
CA ALA A 25 -13.42 2.22 5.37
C ALA A 25 -13.71 3.45 6.25
N ASN A 26 -12.78 3.83 7.12
CA ASN A 26 -12.90 5.03 7.95
C ASN A 26 -13.01 6.29 7.10
N ASP A 27 -12.10 6.46 6.15
CA ASP A 27 -12.05 7.63 5.27
C ASP A 27 -13.27 7.66 4.33
N GLY A 28 -13.71 6.50 3.85
CA GLY A 28 -14.90 6.35 3.01
C GLY A 28 -16.18 6.80 3.71
N ILE A 29 -16.38 6.40 4.98
CA ILE A 29 -17.55 6.83 5.76
C ILE A 29 -17.53 8.35 5.95
N ILE A 30 -16.41 8.90 6.42
CA ILE A 30 -16.30 10.33 6.73
C ILE A 30 -16.47 11.16 5.46
N SER A 31 -15.79 10.79 4.38
CA SER A 31 -15.81 11.54 3.11
C SER A 31 -17.18 11.49 2.42
N VAL A 32 -17.79 10.30 2.31
CA VAL A 32 -19.11 10.17 1.68
C VAL A 32 -20.18 10.87 2.51
N THR A 33 -20.22 10.69 3.84
CA THR A 33 -21.19 11.41 4.68
C THR A 33 -21.03 12.93 4.57
N SER A 34 -19.79 13.44 4.60
CA SER A 34 -19.52 14.88 4.46
C SER A 34 -19.96 15.42 3.10
N LEU A 35 -19.67 14.69 2.02
CA LEU A 35 -20.11 15.02 0.66
C LEU A 35 -21.64 15.08 0.59
N VAL A 36 -22.32 14.04 1.08
CA VAL A 36 -23.78 13.94 1.03
C VAL A 36 -24.44 15.05 1.85
N MET A 37 -23.92 15.34 3.05
CA MET A 37 -24.41 16.45 3.87
C MET A 37 -24.22 17.80 3.17
N GLY A 38 -23.05 18.05 2.58
CA GLY A 38 -22.77 19.30 1.87
C GLY A 38 -23.66 19.49 0.63
N VAL A 39 -23.85 18.44 -0.16
CA VAL A 39 -24.72 18.48 -1.34
C VAL A 39 -26.19 18.60 -0.92
N ALA A 40 -26.63 17.88 0.11
CA ALA A 40 -28.01 18.00 0.61
C ALA A 40 -28.33 19.42 1.10
N ALA A 41 -27.39 20.09 1.77
CA ALA A 41 -27.55 21.46 2.24
C ALA A 41 -27.74 22.49 1.11
N SER A 42 -27.36 22.15 -0.14
CA SER A 42 -27.56 23.03 -1.30
C SER A 42 -29.01 23.07 -1.82
N GLY A 43 -29.91 22.21 -1.31
CA GLY A 43 -31.32 22.18 -1.72
C GLY A 43 -31.58 21.45 -3.05
N VAL A 44 -30.64 20.63 -3.53
CA VAL A 44 -30.82 19.83 -4.75
C VAL A 44 -31.92 18.77 -4.58
N SER A 45 -32.44 18.29 -5.72
CA SER A 45 -33.42 17.20 -5.74
C SER A 45 -32.85 15.90 -5.16
N SER A 46 -33.71 15.06 -4.60
CA SER A 46 -33.32 13.74 -4.07
C SER A 46 -32.71 12.83 -5.15
N HIS A 47 -33.15 12.96 -6.40
CA HIS A 47 -32.59 12.21 -7.52
C HIS A 47 -31.13 12.60 -7.79
N THR A 48 -30.85 13.91 -7.83
CA THR A 48 -29.49 14.43 -7.95
C THR A 48 -28.63 13.98 -6.77
N LEU A 49 -29.15 14.09 -5.54
CA LEU A 49 -28.43 13.67 -4.34
C LEU A 49 -28.02 12.19 -4.41
N LEU A 50 -28.93 11.28 -4.78
CA LEU A 50 -28.63 9.85 -4.91
C LEU A 50 -27.56 9.56 -5.96
N ILE A 51 -27.64 10.20 -7.13
CA ILE A 51 -26.62 10.04 -8.17
C ILE A 51 -25.26 10.52 -7.66
N THR A 52 -25.21 11.68 -6.98
CA THR A 52 -23.98 12.20 -6.38
C THR A 52 -23.41 11.27 -5.32
N CYS A 53 -24.26 10.68 -4.47
CA CYS A 53 -23.82 9.69 -3.47
C CYS A 53 -23.12 8.50 -4.11
N ILE A 54 -23.79 7.89 -5.11
CA ILE A 54 -23.29 6.67 -5.78
C ILE A 54 -22.01 6.99 -6.57
N ALA A 55 -22.00 8.09 -7.32
CA ALA A 55 -20.83 8.52 -8.07
C ALA A 55 -19.65 8.82 -7.15
N GLY A 56 -19.88 9.53 -6.04
CA GLY A 56 -18.88 9.85 -5.03
C GLY A 56 -18.30 8.61 -4.37
N LEU A 57 -19.15 7.63 -4.02
CA LEU A 57 -18.71 6.36 -3.43
C LEU A 57 -17.85 5.56 -4.41
N ILE A 58 -18.30 5.39 -5.65
CA ILE A 58 -17.55 4.64 -6.67
C ILE A 58 -16.22 5.32 -6.97
N SER A 59 -16.24 6.65 -7.15
CA SER A 59 -15.03 7.44 -7.41
C SER A 59 -14.03 7.34 -6.25
N GLY A 60 -14.50 7.53 -5.01
CA GLY A 60 -13.67 7.45 -3.81
C GLY A 60 -13.07 6.05 -3.60
N ALA A 61 -13.89 5.00 -3.68
CA ALA A 61 -13.42 3.62 -3.51
C ALA A 61 -12.41 3.23 -4.60
N THR A 62 -12.67 3.60 -5.86
CA THR A 62 -11.75 3.30 -6.97
C THR A 62 -10.43 4.04 -6.80
N SER A 63 -10.46 5.32 -6.41
CA SER A 63 -9.25 6.11 -6.17
C SER A 63 -8.40 5.55 -5.03
N MET A 64 -9.01 5.16 -3.90
CA MET A 64 -8.30 4.56 -2.77
C MET A 64 -7.69 3.21 -3.15
N ALA A 65 -8.43 2.35 -3.85
CA ALA A 65 -7.94 1.06 -4.30
C ALA A 65 -6.76 1.20 -5.28
N ALA A 66 -6.87 2.12 -6.25
CA ALA A 66 -5.80 2.40 -7.18
C ALA A 66 -4.56 2.97 -6.48
N GLY A 67 -4.76 3.88 -5.52
CA GLY A 67 -3.69 4.48 -4.73
C GLY A 67 -2.89 3.45 -3.93
N GLU A 68 -3.57 2.54 -3.22
CA GLU A 68 -2.90 1.48 -2.47
C GLU A 68 -2.17 0.49 -3.42
N TYR A 69 -2.80 0.12 -4.55
CA TYR A 69 -2.15 -0.76 -5.54
C TYR A 69 -0.84 -0.15 -6.07
N ILE A 70 -0.87 1.13 -6.48
CA ILE A 70 0.31 1.83 -6.98
C ILE A 70 1.36 1.97 -5.88
N SER A 71 0.95 2.24 -4.64
CA SER A 71 1.86 2.35 -3.49
C SER A 71 2.60 1.04 -3.23
N VAL A 72 1.88 -0.09 -3.16
CA VAL A 72 2.46 -1.42 -2.96
C VAL A 72 3.39 -1.79 -4.12
N LYS A 73 2.98 -1.50 -5.37
CA LYS A 73 3.83 -1.75 -6.53
C LYS A 73 5.10 -0.92 -6.55
N SER A 74 5.02 0.34 -6.12
CA SER A 74 6.21 1.20 -6.04
C SER A 74 7.20 0.68 -4.99
N GLN A 75 6.72 0.14 -3.86
CA GLN A 75 7.58 -0.48 -2.85
C GLN A 75 8.28 -1.73 -3.40
N GLU A 76 7.54 -2.61 -4.09
CA GLU A 76 8.08 -3.81 -4.74
C GLU A 76 9.16 -3.45 -5.77
N ASP A 77 8.94 -2.39 -6.57
CA ASP A 77 9.90 -1.93 -7.56
C ASP A 77 11.18 -1.37 -6.92
N ILE A 78 11.06 -0.62 -5.81
CA ILE A 78 12.20 -0.10 -5.04
C ILE A 78 13.00 -1.27 -4.46
N GLU A 79 12.36 -2.21 -3.77
CA GLU A 79 13.02 -3.39 -3.21
C GLU A 79 13.75 -4.20 -4.29
N THR A 80 13.11 -4.40 -5.45
CA THR A 80 13.72 -5.10 -6.57
C THR A 80 14.94 -4.35 -7.13
N SER A 81 14.87 -3.02 -7.18
CA SER A 81 16.00 -2.18 -7.61
C SER A 81 17.16 -2.26 -6.64
N ASP A 82 16.88 -2.20 -5.34
CA ASP A 82 17.89 -2.30 -4.29
C ASP A 82 18.56 -3.67 -4.30
N LEU A 83 17.78 -4.77 -4.39
CA LEU A 83 18.35 -6.12 -4.54
C LEU A 83 19.28 -6.26 -5.75
N ARG A 84 18.95 -5.61 -6.87
CA ARG A 84 19.83 -5.60 -8.06
C ARG A 84 21.08 -4.76 -7.86
N ARG A 85 21.03 -3.71 -7.04
CA ARG A 85 22.18 -2.87 -6.70
C ARG A 85 23.14 -3.65 -5.80
N GLU A 86 22.63 -4.20 -4.71
CA GLU A 86 23.36 -5.05 -3.75
C GLU A 86 24.03 -6.25 -4.45
N ALA A 87 23.32 -6.93 -5.37
CA ALA A 87 23.91 -8.03 -6.14
C ALA A 87 25.13 -7.60 -6.98
N LYS A 88 25.10 -6.40 -7.57
CA LYS A 88 26.23 -5.86 -8.34
C LYS A 88 27.38 -5.43 -7.43
N GLU A 89 27.08 -4.94 -6.23
CA GLU A 89 28.06 -4.54 -5.23
C GLU A 89 28.80 -5.77 -4.69
N LEU A 90 28.06 -6.85 -4.38
CA LEU A 90 28.59 -8.18 -4.02
C LEU A 90 29.53 -8.75 -5.08
N GLU A 91 29.19 -8.64 -6.37
CA GLU A 91 30.04 -9.11 -7.47
C GLU A 91 31.31 -8.26 -7.65
N LYS A 92 31.20 -6.94 -7.50
CA LYS A 92 32.31 -6.01 -7.79
C LYS A 92 33.29 -5.87 -6.63
N ASN A 93 32.83 -5.90 -5.39
CA ASN A 93 33.66 -5.62 -4.22
C ASN A 93 33.29 -6.48 -2.99
N PRO A 94 33.45 -7.81 -3.08
CA PRO A 94 33.00 -8.74 -2.03
C PRO A 94 33.68 -8.50 -0.67
N HIS A 95 34.91 -7.97 -0.64
CA HIS A 95 35.61 -7.67 0.61
C HIS A 95 35.03 -6.45 1.33
N ALA A 96 34.56 -5.44 0.60
CA ALA A 96 33.90 -4.29 1.19
C ALA A 96 32.53 -4.66 1.73
N GLU A 97 31.74 -5.42 0.96
CA GLU A 97 30.42 -5.92 1.38
C GLU A 97 30.52 -6.80 2.64
N LEU A 98 31.51 -7.69 2.71
CA LEU A 98 31.74 -8.50 3.90
C LEU A 98 32.06 -7.63 5.14
N LYS A 99 32.80 -6.53 4.95
CA LYS A 99 33.10 -5.59 6.04
C LYS A 99 31.84 -4.87 6.50
N GLU A 100 31.01 -4.41 5.57
CA GLU A 100 29.71 -3.79 5.87
C GLU A 100 28.78 -4.75 6.62
N LEU A 101 28.66 -6.00 6.15
CA LEU A 101 27.89 -7.04 6.82
C LEU A 101 28.41 -7.35 8.22
N THR A 102 29.74 -7.35 8.39
CA THR A 102 30.39 -7.53 9.69
C THR A 102 30.05 -6.36 10.61
N GLU A 103 30.09 -5.12 10.12
CA GLU A 103 29.74 -3.92 10.88
C GLU A 103 28.28 -3.96 11.36
N ILE A 104 27.33 -4.38 10.51
CA ILE A 104 25.91 -4.54 10.88
C ILE A 104 25.72 -5.55 12.03
N TYR A 105 26.51 -6.62 12.09
CA TYR A 105 26.38 -7.67 13.11
C TYR A 105 27.06 -7.35 14.44
N ILE A 106 28.06 -6.46 14.44
CA ILE A 106 28.81 -6.08 15.65
C ILE A 106 28.35 -4.75 16.25
N SER A 107 27.52 -3.97 15.54
CA SER A 107 26.85 -2.76 16.04
C SER A 107 25.61 -3.09 16.86
#